data_AF-A0A8T7LQ21-F1
#
_entry.id   AF-A0A8T7LQ21-F1
#
_cell.length_a   1.000
_cell.length_b   1.000
_cell.length_c   1.000
_cell.angle_alpha   90.00
_cell.angle_beta   90.00
_cell.angle_gamma   90.00
#
_symmetry.space_group_name_H-M   'P 1'
#
loop_
_entity.id
_entity.type
_entity.pdbx_description
1 polymer ?
#
loop_
_entity_poly.entity_id
_entity_poly.type
_entity_poly.pdbx_seq_one_letter_code
_entity_poly.pdbx_strand_id
1 'polypeptide(L)'
;MGKYGTRLKKTSMPKRDKVNPYMRGIGCLLMLIVPVFSYGVGDLLASRRFGYQVIPPQWYDTITFPPIFNALPGLRGILNYLESLPHFPATLALTVVVMVLVGGILSVIFGWLYSLLAPSPYGPMDIPPPRVKTRKYKR
;
A
#
# COMPACT_ATOMS: atom_id res chain seq x y z
N MET A 1 9.09 -38.73 -49.38
CA MET A 1 7.99 -37.78 -49.67
C MET A 1 7.49 -37.20 -48.36
N GLY A 2 7.94 -36.00 -48.03
CA GLY A 2 7.62 -35.33 -46.77
C GLY A 2 6.22 -34.72 -46.80
N LYS A 3 5.47 -34.85 -45.71
CA LYS A 3 4.30 -34.02 -45.45
C LYS A 3 4.33 -33.53 -44.01
N TYR A 4 4.91 -32.35 -43.89
CA TYR A 4 4.78 -31.35 -42.84
C TYR A 4 3.68 -31.68 -41.82
N GLY A 5 4.09 -32.29 -40.71
CA GLY A 5 3.33 -32.27 -39.47
C GLY A 5 3.38 -30.84 -38.94
N THR A 6 2.46 -30.01 -39.40
CA THR A 6 2.25 -28.66 -38.89
C THR A 6 2.05 -28.78 -37.38
N ARG A 7 3.06 -28.39 -36.60
CA ARG A 7 2.90 -28.19 -35.16
C ARG A 7 1.86 -27.08 -35.02
N LEU A 8 0.61 -27.45 -34.76
CA LEU A 8 -0.40 -26.54 -34.25
C LEU A 8 0.17 -25.99 -32.95
N LYS A 9 0.78 -24.81 -33.05
CA LYS A 9 1.26 -24.04 -31.91
C LYS A 9 0.01 -23.76 -31.10
N LYS A 10 -0.20 -24.51 -30.00
CA LYS A 10 -1.25 -24.20 -29.04
C LYS A 10 -1.07 -22.74 -28.66
N THR A 11 -1.98 -21.89 -29.11
CA THR A 11 -2.05 -20.50 -28.71
C THR A 11 -2.13 -20.53 -27.19
N SER A 12 -1.11 -19.98 -26.53
CA SER A 12 -1.11 -19.88 -25.08
C SER A 12 -2.38 -19.12 -24.69
N MET A 13 -3.23 -19.70 -23.84
CA MET A 13 -4.42 -19.02 -23.33
C MET A 13 -4.04 -17.60 -22.91
N PRO A 14 -4.88 -16.59 -23.22
CA PRO A 14 -4.63 -15.24 -22.78
C PRO A 14 -4.46 -15.27 -21.26
N LYS A 15 -3.27 -14.86 -20.80
CA LYS A 15 -3.00 -14.75 -19.36
C LYS A 15 -4.02 -13.75 -18.80
N ARG A 16 -4.86 -14.23 -17.88
CA ARG A 16 -5.87 -13.46 -17.13
C ARG A 16 -5.28 -12.33 -16.26
N ASP A 17 -3.98 -12.06 -16.38
CA ASP A 17 -3.18 -11.32 -15.41
C ASP A 17 -2.76 -9.93 -15.90
N LYS A 18 -3.40 -9.40 -16.95
CA LYS A 18 -3.22 -8.01 -17.36
C LYS A 18 -4.21 -7.13 -16.62
N VAL A 19 -3.85 -6.77 -15.38
CA VAL A 19 -4.49 -5.64 -14.69
C VAL A 19 -4.32 -4.39 -15.56
N ASN A 20 -5.41 -3.66 -15.78
CA ASN A 20 -5.43 -2.46 -16.64
C ASN A 20 -4.37 -1.44 -16.16
N PRO A 21 -3.45 -0.95 -17.00
CA PRO A 21 -2.36 -0.06 -16.61
C PRO A 21 -2.80 1.21 -15.88
N TYR A 22 -3.94 1.81 -16.25
CA TYR A 22 -4.48 2.98 -15.53
C TYR A 22 -4.81 2.68 -14.06
N MET A 23 -5.20 1.43 -13.77
CA MET A 23 -5.57 1.01 -12.42
C MET A 23 -4.36 0.70 -11.54
N ARG A 24 -3.20 0.43 -12.15
CA ARG A 24 -1.91 0.41 -11.42
C ARG A 24 -1.50 1.83 -11.01
N GLY A 25 -1.83 2.83 -11.83
CA GLY A 25 -1.52 4.24 -11.57
C GLY A 25 -2.21 4.81 -10.33
N ILE A 26 -3.50 4.49 -10.14
CA ILE A 26 -4.26 4.99 -8.98
C ILE A 26 -3.72 4.42 -7.66
N GLY A 27 -3.37 3.13 -7.62
CA GLY A 27 -2.75 2.53 -6.44
C GLY A 27 -1.40 3.18 -6.09
N CYS A 28 -0.59 3.48 -7.11
CA CYS A 28 0.67 4.21 -6.94
C CYS A 28 0.45 5.62 -6.38
N LEU A 29 -0.56 6.33 -6.89
CA LEU A 29 -0.92 7.66 -6.39
C LEU A 29 -1.43 7.62 -4.95
N LEU A 30 -2.25 6.62 -4.60
CA LEU A 30 -2.68 6.40 -3.21
C LEU A 30 -1.51 6.12 -2.28
N MET A 31 -0.48 5.39 -2.74
CA MET A 31 0.73 5.13 -1.96
C MET A 31 1.49 6.40 -1.59
N LEU A 32 1.39 7.47 -2.39
CA LEU A 32 2.00 8.77 -2.08
C LEU A 32 1.08 9.67 -1.25
N ILE A 33 -0.21 9.73 -1.59
CA ILE A 33 -1.14 10.64 -0.92
C ILE A 33 -1.45 10.17 0.50
N VAL A 34 -1.64 8.86 0.72
CA VAL A 34 -2.07 8.34 2.02
C VAL A 34 -1.05 8.64 3.13
N PRO A 35 0.26 8.42 2.99
CA PRO A 35 1.23 8.77 4.04
C PRO A 35 1.24 10.26 4.38
N VAL A 36 1.19 11.13 3.37
CA VAL A 36 1.20 12.59 3.57
C VAL A 36 -0.05 13.05 4.32
N PHE A 37 -1.21 12.56 3.90
CA PHE A 37 -2.47 12.87 4.57
C PHE A 37 -2.51 12.30 6.00
N SER A 38 -2.05 11.05 6.17
CA SER A 38 -2.02 10.38 7.47
C SER A 38 -1.10 11.07 8.46
N TYR A 39 -0.02 11.69 7.98
CA TYR A 39 0.85 12.50 8.81
C TYR A 39 0.14 13.73 9.38
N GLY A 40 -0.53 14.51 8.52
CA GLY A 40 -1.27 15.70 8.97
C GLY A 40 -2.40 15.36 9.94
N VAL A 41 -3.12 14.26 9.70
CA VAL A 41 -4.16 13.79 10.63
C VAL A 41 -3.55 13.28 11.94
N GLY A 42 -2.45 12.54 11.88
CA GLY A 42 -1.75 12.04 13.07
C GLY A 42 -1.23 13.17 13.96
N ASP A 43 -0.68 14.23 13.36
CA ASP A 43 -0.25 15.44 14.06
C ASP A 43 -1.42 16.15 14.77
N LEU A 44 -2.53 16.33 14.05
CA LEU A 44 -3.74 16.92 14.62
C LEU A 44 -4.29 16.09 15.78
N LEU A 45 -4.32 14.75 15.67
CA LEU A 45 -4.78 13.88 16.75
C LEU A 45 -3.83 13.91 17.97
N ALA A 46 -2.52 13.94 17.73
CA ALA A 46 -1.52 14.01 18.79
C ALA A 46 -1.62 15.32 19.58
N SER A 47 -1.80 16.45 18.89
CA SER A 47 -1.97 17.77 19.53
C SER A 47 -3.20 17.82 20.45
N ARG A 48 -4.23 17.02 20.15
CA ARG A 48 -5.44 16.86 20.97
C ARG A 48 -5.32 15.81 22.07
N ARG A 49 -4.13 15.22 22.25
CA ARG A 49 -3.87 14.10 23.18
C ARG A 49 -4.80 12.90 22.97
N PHE A 50 -5.20 12.66 21.72
CA PHE A 50 -6.08 11.55 21.37
C PHE A 50 -5.39 10.21 21.66
N GLY A 51 -6.06 9.30 22.37
CA GLY A 51 -5.52 7.98 22.69
C GLY A 51 -4.66 7.92 23.95
N TYR A 52 -4.70 8.94 24.82
CA TYR A 52 -3.95 9.01 26.09
C TYR A 52 -4.10 7.77 27.01
N GLN A 53 -5.20 7.03 26.88
CA GLN A 53 -5.42 5.79 27.66
C GLN A 53 -4.60 4.60 27.16
N VAL A 54 -4.22 4.59 25.88
CA VAL A 54 -3.52 3.48 25.21
C VAL A 54 -2.06 3.83 24.95
N ILE A 55 -1.79 5.10 24.65
CA ILE A 55 -0.45 5.61 24.33
C ILE A 55 0.19 6.15 25.62
N PRO A 56 1.44 5.77 25.95
CA PRO A 56 2.14 6.30 27.12
C PRO A 56 2.18 7.83 27.12
N PRO A 57 1.92 8.49 28.26
CA PRO A 57 1.94 9.96 28.38
C PRO A 57 3.23 10.60 27.86
N GLN A 58 4.35 9.89 28.08
CA GLN A 58 5.71 10.27 27.69
C GLN A 58 5.85 10.59 26.19
N TRP A 59 4.99 10.02 25.34
CA TRP A 59 5.06 10.19 23.89
C TRP A 59 4.45 11.51 23.41
N TYR A 60 3.65 12.17 24.25
CA TYR A 60 3.10 13.50 23.98
C TYR A 60 4.06 14.61 24.40
N ASP A 61 5.08 14.28 25.19
CA ASP A 61 6.13 15.22 25.58
C ASP A 61 7.23 15.28 24.50
N THR A 62 8.18 16.18 24.69
CA THR A 62 9.36 16.27 23.81
C THR A 62 10.29 15.09 24.06
N ILE A 63 10.95 14.64 22.98
CA ILE A 63 11.95 13.58 23.10
C ILE A 63 13.15 14.14 23.88
N THR A 64 13.66 13.36 24.83
CA THR A 64 14.92 13.64 25.51
C THR A 64 15.91 12.54 25.17
N PHE A 65 17.03 12.88 24.53
CA PHE A 65 18.04 11.89 24.19
C PHE A 65 19.02 11.67 25.35
N PRO A 66 19.49 10.43 25.58
CA PRO A 66 20.53 10.16 26.56
C PRO A 66 21.81 10.95 26.23
N PRO A 67 22.58 11.38 27.25
CA PRO A 67 23.75 12.25 27.07
C PRO A 67 24.85 11.63 26.20
N ILE A 68 24.90 10.31 26.10
CA ILE A 68 25.84 9.56 25.23
C ILE A 68 25.62 9.91 23.75
N PHE A 69 24.38 10.13 23.31
CA PHE A 69 24.06 10.51 21.93
C PHE A 69 24.39 11.98 21.65
N ASN A 70 24.22 12.84 22.66
CA ASN A 70 24.55 14.27 22.58
C ASN A 70 26.07 14.54 22.60
N ALA A 71 26.87 13.57 23.02
CA ALA A 71 28.33 13.63 23.01
C ALA A 71 28.94 13.50 21.60
N LEU A 72 28.18 12.98 20.61
CA LEU A 72 28.64 12.84 19.23
C LEU A 72 28.47 14.17 18.48
N PRO A 73 29.55 14.88 18.13
CA PRO A 73 29.47 16.24 17.59
C PRO A 73 28.75 16.32 16.23
N GLY A 74 28.77 15.24 15.44
CA GLY A 74 28.09 15.18 14.15
C GLY A 74 26.57 14.99 14.21
N LEU A 75 26.04 14.37 15.28
CA LEU A 75 24.60 14.12 15.42
C LEU A 75 23.85 15.23 16.17
N ARG A 76 24.57 16.07 16.91
CA ARG A 76 23.98 17.08 17.81
C ARG A 76 23.01 18.02 17.12
N GLY A 77 23.29 18.46 15.89
CA GLY A 77 22.39 19.35 15.14
C GLY A 77 21.04 18.70 14.81
N ILE A 78 21.06 17.42 14.42
CA ILE A 78 19.85 16.66 14.07
C ILE A 78 19.07 16.31 15.34
N LEU A 79 19.76 15.91 16.40
CA LEU A 79 19.15 15.60 17.70
C LEU A 79 18.43 16.83 18.26
N ASN A 80 19.08 17.99 18.31
CA ASN A 80 18.47 19.23 18.78
C ASN A 80 17.22 19.63 17.97
N TYR A 81 17.23 19.37 16.66
CA TYR A 81 16.05 19.61 15.81
C TYR A 81 14.91 18.64 16.13
N LEU A 82 15.22 17.37 16.40
CA LEU A 82 14.20 16.40 16.81
C LEU A 82 13.64 16.70 18.22
N GLU A 83 14.46 17.20 19.14
CA GLU A 83 14.02 17.57 20.48
C GLU A 83 13.10 18.81 20.48
N SER A 84 13.24 19.70 19.49
CA SER A 84 12.37 20.88 19.37
C SER A 84 10.97 20.57 18.83
N LEU A 85 10.77 19.39 18.24
CA LEU A 85 9.48 18.95 17.73
C LEU A 85 8.60 18.45 18.89
N PRO A 86 7.48 19.12 19.19
CA PRO A 86 6.59 18.67 20.24
C PRO A 86 5.84 17.40 19.80
N HIS A 87 5.53 16.50 20.74
CA HIS A 87 4.70 15.30 20.54
C HIS A 87 5.10 14.35 19.39
N PHE A 88 6.33 14.43 18.88
CA PHE A 88 6.81 13.65 17.73
C PHE A 88 6.62 12.12 17.84
N PRO A 89 6.84 11.47 18.99
CA PRO A 89 6.58 10.03 19.12
C PRO A 89 5.10 9.69 18.95
N ALA A 90 4.21 10.49 19.56
CA ALA A 90 2.77 10.29 19.48
C ALA A 90 2.26 10.54 18.06
N THR A 91 2.77 11.57 17.36
CA THR A 91 2.40 11.81 15.96
C THR A 91 2.73 10.60 15.12
N LEU A 92 3.97 10.12 15.14
CA LEU A 92 4.42 8.95 14.36
C LEU A 92 3.56 7.72 14.61
N ALA A 93 3.30 7.38 15.88
CA ALA A 93 2.46 6.24 16.22
C ALA A 93 1.04 6.37 15.62
N LEU A 94 0.42 7.55 15.77
CA LEU A 94 -0.91 7.83 15.23
C LEU A 94 -0.90 7.87 13.71
N THR A 95 0.16 8.37 13.06
CA THR A 95 0.27 8.38 11.60
C THR A 95 0.19 6.96 11.04
N VAL A 96 0.87 6.00 11.67
CA VAL A 96 0.87 4.59 11.23
C VAL A 96 -0.52 3.99 11.40
N VAL A 97 -1.18 4.23 12.54
CA VAL A 97 -2.55 3.76 12.77
C VAL A 97 -3.52 4.35 11.75
N VAL A 98 -3.46 5.67 11.53
CA VAL A 98 -4.31 6.37 10.56
C VAL A 98 -4.01 5.89 9.15
N MET A 99 -2.74 5.67 8.80
CA MET A 99 -2.33 5.16 7.49
C MET A 99 -2.92 3.78 7.21
N VAL A 100 -2.89 2.89 8.19
CA VAL A 100 -3.51 1.56 8.07
C VAL A 100 -5.03 1.66 7.96
N LEU A 101 -5.68 2.51 8.75
CA LEU A 101 -7.13 2.68 8.71
C LEU A 101 -7.60 3.33 7.41
N VAL A 102 -7.07 4.51 7.08
CA VAL A 102 -7.44 5.29 5.89
C VAL A 102 -7.02 4.54 4.62
N GLY A 103 -5.78 4.06 4.57
CA GLY A 103 -5.28 3.27 3.45
C GLY A 103 -6.04 1.96 3.28
N GLY A 104 -6.37 1.28 4.39
CA GLY A 104 -7.19 0.08 4.40
C GLY A 104 -8.59 0.34 3.83
N ILE A 105 -9.29 1.35 4.34
CA ILE A 105 -10.62 1.73 3.86
C ILE A 105 -10.59 2.12 2.38
N LEU A 106 -9.64 2.95 1.96
CA LEU A 106 -9.45 3.33 0.56
C LEU A 106 -9.20 2.12 -0.33
N SER A 107 -8.40 1.14 0.13
CA SER A 107 -8.13 -0.08 -0.63
C SER A 107 -9.38 -0.93 -0.85
N VAL A 108 -10.26 -1.01 0.16
CA VAL A 108 -11.55 -1.72 0.07
C VAL A 108 -12.49 -0.99 -0.89
N ILE A 109 -12.62 0.33 -0.76
CA ILE A 109 -13.45 1.14 -1.66
C ILE A 109 -12.94 1.01 -3.10
N PHE A 110 -11.63 1.08 -3.31
CA PHE A 110 -11.04 0.94 -4.63
C PHE A 110 -11.26 -0.45 -5.21
N GLY A 111 -11.14 -1.51 -4.41
CA GLY A 111 -11.44 -2.88 -4.83
C GLY A 111 -12.91 -3.08 -5.19
N TRP A 112 -13.82 -2.44 -4.45
CA TRP A 112 -15.24 -2.46 -4.75
C TRP A 112 -15.55 -1.70 -6.06
N LEU A 113 -15.00 -0.49 -6.20
CA LEU A 113 -15.14 0.31 -7.42
C LEU A 113 -14.57 -0.41 -8.64
N TYR A 114 -13.46 -1.12 -8.46
CA TYR A 114 -12.88 -1.98 -9.50
C TYR A 114 -13.86 -3.05 -9.95
N SER A 115 -14.57 -3.70 -9.02
CA SER A 115 -15.57 -4.71 -9.40
C SER A 115 -16.73 -4.15 -10.22
N LEU A 116 -17.03 -2.86 -10.11
CA LEU A 116 -18.14 -2.21 -10.84
C LEU A 116 -17.70 -1.64 -12.19
N LEU A 117 -16.52 -1.03 -12.25
CA LEU A 117 -16.05 -0.28 -13.42
C LEU A 117 -15.04 -1.06 -14.28
N ALA A 118 -14.60 -2.25 -13.84
CA ALA A 118 -13.68 -3.04 -14.64
C ALA A 118 -14.34 -3.46 -15.96
N PRO A 119 -13.73 -3.12 -17.12
CA PRO A 119 -14.21 -3.61 -18.39
C PRO A 119 -14.14 -5.13 -18.44
N SER A 120 -15.01 -5.74 -19.26
CA SER A 120 -14.97 -7.19 -19.46
C SER A 120 -13.58 -7.62 -19.93
N PRO A 121 -12.99 -8.69 -19.37
CA PRO A 121 -11.66 -9.15 -19.78
C PRO A 121 -11.62 -9.75 -21.19
N TYR A 122 -12.78 -9.89 -21.84
CA TYR A 122 -12.93 -10.39 -23.20
C TYR A 122 -13.19 -9.23 -24.16
N GLY A 123 -12.50 -9.25 -25.31
CA GLY A 123 -12.85 -8.39 -26.43
C GLY A 123 -14.17 -8.82 -27.09
N PRO A 124 -14.74 -7.99 -27.98
CA PRO A 124 -16.03 -8.26 -28.61
C PRO A 124 -16.06 -9.55 -29.47
N MET A 125 -14.89 -10.04 -29.89
CA MET A 125 -14.75 -11.27 -30.68
C MET A 125 -14.14 -12.43 -29.89
N ASP A 126 -13.80 -12.24 -28.61
CA ASP A 126 -13.18 -13.28 -27.79
C ASP A 126 -14.24 -14.13 -27.08
N ILE A 127 -14.22 -15.43 -27.35
CA ILE A 127 -15.07 -16.40 -26.66
C ILE A 127 -14.40 -16.76 -25.32
N PRO A 128 -15.11 -16.71 -24.18
CA PRO A 128 -14.52 -17.08 -22.90
C PRO A 128 -14.01 -18.52 -22.93
N PRO A 129 -12.86 -18.80 -22.29
CA PRO A 129 -12.29 -20.14 -22.29
C PRO A 129 -13.28 -21.12 -21.66
N PRO A 130 -13.50 -22.29 -22.29
CA PRO A 130 -14.40 -23.30 -21.76
C PRO A 130 -13.94 -23.72 -20.37
N ARG A 131 -14.80 -23.57 -19.36
CA ARG A 131 -14.53 -23.92 -17.95
C ARG A 131 -14.55 -25.44 -17.70
N VAL A 132 -14.03 -26.22 -18.62
CA VAL A 132 -14.04 -27.68 -18.53
C VAL A 132 -12.85 -28.12 -17.70
N LYS A 133 -13.11 -28.65 -16.50
CA LYS A 133 -12.10 -29.34 -15.69
C LYS A 133 -11.74 -30.66 -16.38
N THR A 134 -10.77 -30.62 -17.30
CA THR A 134 -10.24 -31.86 -17.90
C THR A 134 -9.28 -32.52 -16.92
N ARG A 135 -9.43 -33.84 -16.72
CA ARG A 135 -8.45 -34.61 -15.93
C ARG A 135 -7.11 -34.61 -16.68
N LYS A 136 -6.03 -34.33 -15.94
CA LYS A 136 -4.67 -34.35 -16.50
C LYS A 136 -4.36 -35.78 -16.93
N TYR A 137 -4.13 -35.98 -18.23
CA TYR A 137 -3.79 -37.29 -18.79
C TYR A 137 -2.48 -37.78 -18.15
N LYS A 138 -2.53 -38.91 -17.45
CA LYS A 138 -1.36 -39.59 -16.89
C LYS A 138 -0.94 -40.63 -17.92
N ARG A 139 0.26 -40.49 -18.45
CA ARG A 139 0.85 -41.41 -19.44
C ARG A 139 1.65 -42.47 -18.73
#